data_AF-A0A3G6PAF6-F1
#
_entry.id   AF-A0A3G6PAF6-F1
#
_cell.length_a   1.000
_cell.length_b   1.000
_cell.length_c   1.000
_cell.angle_alpha   90.00
_cell.angle_beta   90.00
_cell.angle_gamma   90.00
#
_symmetry.space_group_name_H-M   'P 1'
#
loop_
_entity.id
_entity.type
_entity.pdbx_description
1 polymer ?
#
loop_
_entity_poly.entity_id
_entity_poly.type
_entity_poly.pdbx_seq_one_letter_code
_entity_poly.pdbx_strand_id
1 'polypeptide(L)'
;MKIIDIHSIFHNKQITYKEAELILYDFKRHERFEVFIALYEATLKNDLTTAFKVFREAYCASDHIFKQIKNSKSTFDLKMFLNFLKNNRVDFMALMTDREKKYYHDLPDRVTIYRGINEAEHISKNYGISWSLSEDTAMDYIYFDKNEVEKGEGGIIDLTVDKKDILTVFSVHRDLEIIYIYDRDM
;
A
#
# COMPACT_ATOMS: atom_id res chain seq x y z
N MET A 1 -5.63 -11.51 -21.14
CA MET A 1 -4.47 -12.16 -20.48
C MET A 1 -4.93 -12.74 -19.16
N LYS A 2 -4.45 -13.91 -18.72
CA LYS A 2 -4.71 -14.39 -17.34
C LYS A 2 -3.51 -14.05 -16.45
N ILE A 3 -3.73 -13.92 -15.14
CA ILE A 3 -2.65 -13.63 -14.17
C ILE A 3 -1.54 -14.68 -14.25
N ILE A 4 -1.92 -15.96 -14.41
CA ILE A 4 -0.97 -17.08 -14.52
C ILE A 4 0.00 -16.96 -15.72
N ASP A 5 -0.37 -16.18 -16.74
CA ASP A 5 0.45 -15.98 -17.93
C ASP A 5 1.49 -14.86 -17.73
N ILE A 6 1.34 -13.98 -16.73
CA ILE A 6 2.21 -12.81 -16.53
C ILE A 6 3.66 -13.24 -16.33
N HIS A 7 3.90 -14.23 -15.48
CA HIS A 7 5.26 -14.67 -15.20
C HIS A 7 5.95 -15.21 -16.45
N SER A 8 5.28 -16.02 -17.27
CA SER A 8 5.88 -16.57 -18.49
C SER A 8 6.09 -15.51 -19.57
N ILE A 9 5.18 -14.54 -19.69
CA ILE A 9 5.26 -13.47 -20.70
C ILE A 9 6.36 -12.45 -20.37
N PHE A 10 6.48 -12.05 -19.10
CA PHE A 10 7.31 -10.92 -18.68
C PHE A 10 8.59 -11.32 -17.94
N HIS A 11 8.90 -12.61 -17.80
CA HIS A 11 10.10 -13.07 -17.09
C HIS A 11 11.36 -12.34 -17.55
N ASN A 12 11.98 -11.59 -16.63
CA ASN A 12 13.18 -10.78 -16.84
C ASN A 12 13.10 -9.75 -17.98
N LYS A 13 11.90 -9.42 -18.47
CA LYS A 13 11.71 -8.37 -19.48
C LYS A 13 11.59 -7.01 -18.81
N GLN A 14 12.47 -6.08 -19.12
CA GLN A 14 12.30 -4.71 -18.65
C GLN A 14 11.01 -4.12 -19.21
N ILE A 15 10.16 -3.60 -18.33
CA ILE A 15 8.93 -2.89 -18.70
C ILE A 15 8.93 -1.52 -18.04
N THR A 16 8.36 -0.55 -18.72
CA THR A 16 8.14 0.80 -18.21
C THR A 16 6.95 0.83 -17.25
N TYR A 17 6.87 1.89 -16.44
CA TYR A 17 5.66 2.15 -15.63
C TYR A 17 4.39 2.20 -16.48
N LYS A 18 4.43 2.80 -17.69
CA LYS A 18 3.23 2.95 -18.52
C LYS A 18 2.73 1.61 -19.06
N GLU A 19 3.64 0.71 -19.44
CA GLU A 19 3.28 -0.64 -19.85
C GLU A 19 2.68 -1.43 -18.69
N ALA A 20 3.30 -1.36 -17.50
CA ALA A 20 2.77 -2.00 -16.30
C ALA A 20 1.40 -1.45 -15.88
N GLU A 21 1.19 -0.13 -15.97
CA GLU A 21 -0.10 0.51 -15.72
C GLU A 21 -1.16 -0.02 -16.70
N LEU A 22 -0.89 -0.03 -18.01
CA LEU A 22 -1.83 -0.56 -18.99
C LEU A 22 -2.21 -2.02 -18.68
N ILE A 23 -1.23 -2.85 -18.30
CA ILE A 23 -1.46 -4.22 -17.86
C ILE A 23 -2.38 -4.26 -16.65
N LEU A 24 -2.16 -3.44 -15.61
CA LEU A 24 -3.04 -3.40 -14.43
C LEU A 24 -4.49 -3.06 -14.82
N TYR A 25 -4.68 -2.08 -15.71
CA TYR A 25 -6.01 -1.61 -16.08
C TYR A 25 -6.78 -2.55 -17.02
N ASP A 26 -6.10 -3.54 -17.63
CA ASP A 26 -6.75 -4.67 -18.33
C ASP A 26 -7.46 -5.65 -17.37
N PHE A 27 -7.16 -5.58 -16.06
CA PHE A 27 -7.78 -6.42 -15.03
C PHE A 27 -8.76 -5.63 -14.15
N LYS A 28 -9.68 -6.37 -13.51
CA LYS A 28 -10.68 -5.79 -12.61
C LYS A 28 -10.03 -5.33 -11.31
N ARG A 29 -10.67 -4.39 -10.60
CA ARG A 29 -10.18 -3.86 -9.31
C ARG A 29 -9.87 -4.93 -8.27
N HIS A 30 -10.60 -6.04 -8.26
CA HIS A 30 -10.38 -7.16 -7.34
C HIS A 30 -9.25 -8.13 -7.77
N GLU A 31 -8.50 -7.81 -8.83
CA GLU A 31 -7.38 -8.61 -9.35
C GLU A 31 -6.08 -7.80 -9.51
N ARG A 32 -6.16 -6.47 -9.53
CA ARG A 32 -5.03 -5.57 -9.86
C ARG A 32 -3.83 -5.69 -8.92
N PHE A 33 -4.04 -5.89 -7.64
CA PHE A 33 -2.94 -6.05 -6.69
C PHE A 33 -2.25 -7.41 -6.88
N GLU A 34 -3.00 -8.47 -7.18
CA GLU A 34 -2.44 -9.77 -7.54
C GLU A 34 -1.61 -9.69 -8.84
N VAL A 35 -2.09 -8.92 -9.83
CA VAL A 35 -1.34 -8.62 -11.07
C VAL A 35 -0.03 -7.89 -10.75
N PHE A 36 -0.04 -6.91 -9.84
CA PHE A 36 1.17 -6.25 -9.39
C PHE A 36 2.16 -7.25 -8.78
N ILE A 37 1.71 -8.15 -7.90
CA ILE A 37 2.58 -9.18 -7.30
C ILE A 37 3.23 -10.03 -8.40
N ALA A 38 2.45 -10.48 -9.38
CA ALA A 38 2.97 -11.28 -10.49
C ALA A 38 3.99 -10.50 -11.34
N LEU A 39 3.74 -9.22 -11.63
CA LEU A 39 4.69 -8.35 -12.36
C LEU A 39 5.97 -8.09 -11.54
N TYR A 40 5.83 -7.92 -10.23
CA TYR A 40 6.96 -7.71 -9.33
C TYR A 40 7.93 -8.89 -9.34
N GLU A 41 7.41 -10.11 -9.18
CA GLU A 41 8.22 -11.32 -9.18
C GLU A 41 8.86 -11.61 -10.53
N ALA A 42 8.09 -11.39 -11.61
CA ALA A 42 8.51 -11.67 -12.97
C ALA A 42 9.59 -10.70 -13.46
N THR A 43 9.50 -9.40 -13.10
CA THR A 43 10.42 -8.39 -13.64
C THR A 43 10.70 -7.16 -12.78
N LEU A 44 9.72 -6.59 -12.06
CA LEU A 44 9.92 -5.25 -11.47
C LEU A 44 10.93 -5.22 -10.32
N LYS A 45 11.26 -6.36 -9.70
CA LYS A 45 12.29 -6.45 -8.66
C LYS A 45 13.68 -5.92 -9.06
N ASN A 46 13.94 -5.79 -10.37
CA ASN A 46 15.19 -5.25 -10.91
C ASN A 46 15.20 -3.72 -11.07
N ASP A 47 14.05 -3.06 -10.96
CA ASP A 47 13.90 -1.60 -11.00
C ASP A 47 12.94 -1.16 -9.89
N LEU A 48 13.52 -0.87 -8.72
CA LEU A 48 12.76 -0.56 -7.50
C LEU A 48 11.95 0.74 -7.60
N THR A 49 12.39 1.68 -8.45
CA THR A 49 11.65 2.93 -8.68
C THR A 49 10.39 2.63 -9.46
N THR A 50 10.49 1.85 -10.54
CA THR A 50 9.32 1.41 -11.30
C THR A 50 8.44 0.49 -10.47
N ALA A 51 9.02 -0.44 -9.68
CA ALA A 51 8.27 -1.29 -8.77
C ALA A 51 7.41 -0.50 -7.79
N PHE A 52 7.95 0.57 -7.18
CA PHE A 52 7.18 1.42 -6.29
C PHE A 52 6.06 2.19 -7.00
N LYS A 53 6.31 2.72 -8.19
CA LYS A 53 5.27 3.41 -8.98
C LYS A 53 4.10 2.47 -9.32
N VAL A 54 4.41 1.26 -9.76
CA VAL A 54 3.40 0.24 -10.10
C VAL A 54 2.69 -0.27 -8.84
N PHE A 55 3.41 -0.45 -7.73
CA PHE A 55 2.82 -0.76 -6.43
C PHE A 55 1.80 0.30 -6.02
N ARG A 56 2.17 1.59 -6.04
CA ARG A 56 1.27 2.69 -5.69
C ARG A 56 0.01 2.65 -6.55
N GLU A 57 0.18 2.50 -7.86
CA GLU A 57 -0.94 2.43 -8.80
C GLU A 57 -1.88 1.26 -8.45
N ALA A 58 -1.32 0.06 -8.28
CA ALA A 58 -2.09 -1.12 -7.93
C ALA A 58 -2.77 -0.97 -6.56
N TYR A 59 -2.10 -0.38 -5.57
CA TYR A 59 -2.64 -0.13 -4.25
C TYR A 59 -3.87 0.79 -4.32
N CYS A 60 -3.75 1.94 -5.00
CA CYS A 60 -4.83 2.91 -5.12
C CYS A 60 -5.99 2.41 -6.02
N ALA A 61 -5.68 1.57 -7.01
CA ALA A 61 -6.63 1.13 -8.03
C ALA A 61 -7.32 -0.20 -7.71
N SER A 62 -7.04 -0.82 -6.55
CA SER A 62 -7.56 -2.13 -6.15
C SER A 62 -8.65 -2.04 -5.07
N ASP A 63 -9.45 -3.10 -4.96
CA ASP A 63 -10.32 -3.36 -3.80
C ASP A 63 -9.87 -4.68 -3.12
N HIS A 64 -10.08 -4.84 -1.82
CA HIS A 64 -9.77 -6.11 -1.09
C HIS A 64 -8.30 -6.58 -1.19
N ILE A 65 -7.33 -5.67 -1.10
CA ILE A 65 -5.89 -5.98 -1.26
C ILE A 65 -5.43 -7.18 -0.42
N PHE A 66 -5.85 -7.28 0.84
CA PHE A 66 -5.50 -8.42 1.70
C PHE A 66 -5.97 -9.77 1.15
N LYS A 67 -7.17 -9.82 0.54
CA LYS A 67 -7.70 -11.02 -0.10
C LYS A 67 -6.90 -11.36 -1.35
N GLN A 68 -6.52 -10.35 -2.14
CA GLN A 68 -5.67 -10.54 -3.32
C GLN A 68 -4.28 -11.05 -2.97
N ILE A 69 -3.65 -10.54 -1.90
CA ILE A 69 -2.36 -11.05 -1.41
C ILE A 69 -2.49 -12.53 -1.01
N LYS A 70 -3.53 -12.90 -0.24
CA LYS A 70 -3.78 -14.28 0.17
C LYS A 70 -4.06 -15.24 -1.00
N ASN A 71 -4.72 -14.74 -2.05
CA ASN A 71 -5.03 -15.52 -3.24
C ASN A 71 -3.82 -15.67 -4.18
N SER A 72 -2.87 -14.72 -4.11
CA SER A 72 -1.64 -14.82 -4.88
C SER A 72 -0.88 -16.09 -4.49
N LYS A 73 -0.24 -16.74 -5.47
CA LYS A 73 0.64 -17.91 -5.21
C LYS A 73 1.98 -17.53 -4.57
N SER A 74 2.16 -16.26 -4.23
CA SER A 74 3.38 -15.67 -3.75
C SER A 74 3.41 -15.61 -2.21
N THR A 75 4.61 -15.59 -1.64
CA THR A 75 4.83 -15.25 -0.23
C THR A 75 4.93 -13.73 -0.01
N PHE A 76 4.27 -12.93 -0.86
CA PHE A 76 4.40 -11.48 -0.83
C PHE A 76 3.92 -10.90 0.51
N ASP A 77 4.82 -10.20 1.20
CA ASP A 77 4.49 -9.43 2.40
C ASP A 77 4.66 -7.94 2.13
N LEU A 78 3.58 -7.19 2.38
CA LEU A 78 3.50 -5.77 2.08
C LEU A 78 4.49 -4.92 2.88
N LYS A 79 4.68 -5.23 4.17
CA LYS A 79 5.61 -4.48 5.03
C LYS A 79 7.05 -4.81 4.67
N MET A 80 7.36 -6.07 4.42
CA MET A 80 8.69 -6.50 3.96
C MET A 80 9.04 -5.86 2.62
N PHE A 81 8.10 -5.79 1.68
CA PHE A 81 8.30 -5.11 0.40
C PHE A 81 8.65 -3.63 0.60
N LEU A 82 7.88 -2.89 1.38
CA LEU A 82 8.15 -1.47 1.62
C LEU A 82 9.45 -1.23 2.40
N ASN A 83 9.75 -2.07 3.41
CA ASN A 83 11.02 -2.02 4.12
C ASN A 83 12.21 -2.33 3.19
N PHE A 84 12.05 -3.28 2.26
CA PHE A 84 13.07 -3.57 1.26
C PHE A 84 13.33 -2.34 0.35
N LEU A 85 12.28 -1.66 -0.12
CA LEU A 85 12.44 -0.41 -0.88
C LEU A 85 13.13 0.70 -0.07
N LYS A 86 12.72 0.88 1.20
CA LYS A 86 13.32 1.85 2.13
C LYS A 86 14.81 1.57 2.35
N ASN A 87 15.18 0.32 2.61
CA ASN A 87 16.56 -0.09 2.86
C ASN A 87 17.44 0.04 1.60
N ASN A 88 16.85 -0.05 0.42
CA ASN A 88 17.51 0.19 -0.87
C ASN A 88 17.41 1.66 -1.34
N ARG A 89 17.05 2.59 -0.44
CA ARG A 89 17.07 4.05 -0.67
C ARG A 89 16.22 4.51 -1.86
N VAL A 90 15.06 3.88 -2.08
CA VAL A 90 14.05 4.44 -2.99
C VAL A 90 13.61 5.79 -2.44
N ASP A 91 13.68 6.83 -3.27
CA ASP A 91 13.26 8.18 -2.90
C ASP A 91 11.73 8.33 -3.03
N PHE A 92 11.02 7.95 -1.98
CA PHE A 92 9.55 8.02 -1.94
C PHE A 92 9.02 9.45 -2.11
N MET A 93 9.74 10.45 -1.59
CA MET A 93 9.38 11.87 -1.69
C MET A 93 9.44 12.33 -3.15
N ALA A 94 10.47 11.94 -3.90
CA ALA A 94 10.56 12.25 -5.33
C ALA A 94 9.42 11.64 -6.15
N LEU A 95 8.84 10.52 -5.67
CA LEU A 95 7.79 9.76 -6.35
C LEU A 95 6.36 10.22 -6.02
N MET A 96 6.20 11.09 -5.03
CA MET A 96 4.94 11.78 -4.75
C MET A 96 4.57 12.78 -5.85
N THR A 97 3.27 12.97 -6.05
CA THR A 97 2.68 14.10 -6.79
C THR A 97 2.88 15.41 -6.04
N ASP A 98 2.72 16.54 -6.72
CA ASP A 98 2.87 17.86 -6.09
C ASP A 98 1.84 18.10 -4.97
N ARG A 99 0.62 17.54 -5.12
CA ARG A 99 -0.42 17.60 -4.08
C ARG A 99 0.01 16.84 -2.82
N GLU A 100 0.54 15.63 -2.99
CA GLU A 100 1.02 14.79 -1.88
C GLU A 100 2.24 15.42 -1.20
N LYS A 101 3.19 15.96 -1.97
CA LYS A 101 4.34 16.70 -1.43
C LYS A 101 3.91 17.90 -0.61
N LYS A 102 2.99 18.72 -1.15
CA LYS A 102 2.46 19.88 -0.43
C LYS A 102 1.84 19.44 0.90
N TYR A 103 0.99 18.42 0.88
CA TYR A 103 0.38 17.89 2.09
C TYR A 103 1.41 17.41 3.11
N TYR A 104 2.41 16.62 2.67
CA TYR A 104 3.50 16.15 3.53
C TYR A 104 4.31 17.30 4.13
N HIS A 105 4.65 18.32 3.34
CA HIS A 105 5.42 19.48 3.80
C HIS A 105 4.66 20.35 4.80
N ASP A 106 3.33 20.42 4.66
CA ASP A 106 2.47 21.18 5.56
C ASP A 106 2.27 20.46 6.92
N LEU A 107 2.78 19.23 7.09
CA LEU A 107 2.73 18.51 8.37
C LEU A 107 3.69 19.08 9.43
N PRO A 108 3.28 19.12 10.71
CA PRO A 108 4.20 19.39 11.82
C PRO A 108 5.29 18.31 11.93
N ASP A 109 6.38 18.60 12.63
CA ASP A 109 7.49 17.64 12.77
C ASP A 109 7.10 16.37 13.53
N ARG A 110 6.09 16.48 14.41
CA ARG A 110 5.43 15.35 15.05
C ARG A 110 3.94 15.43 14.80
N VAL A 111 3.33 14.33 14.38
CA VAL A 111 1.93 14.28 13.98
C VAL A 111 1.26 13.03 14.54
N THR A 112 0.01 13.16 15.00
CA THR A 112 -0.81 12.01 15.39
C THR A 112 -1.51 11.46 14.15
N ILE A 113 -1.37 10.15 13.95
CA ILE A 113 -2.01 9.40 12.87
C ILE A 113 -2.93 8.33 13.47
N TYR A 114 -4.05 8.07 12.79
CA TYR A 114 -5.14 7.21 13.23
C TYR A 114 -5.35 6.07 12.25
N ARG A 115 -5.77 4.91 12.76
CA ARG A 115 -6.13 3.76 11.93
C ARG A 115 -7.32 3.02 12.52
N GLY A 116 -8.30 2.74 11.66
CA GLY A 116 -9.32 1.75 11.94
C GLY A 116 -8.74 0.34 11.84
N ILE A 117 -8.95 -0.46 12.88
CA ILE A 117 -8.45 -1.84 12.97
C ILE A 117 -9.60 -2.81 13.20
N ASN A 118 -9.46 -4.03 12.68
CA ASN A 118 -10.34 -5.14 13.03
C ASN A 118 -9.82 -5.91 14.26
N GLU A 119 -10.59 -6.88 14.74
CA GLU A 119 -10.23 -7.71 15.90
C GLU A 119 -8.91 -8.48 15.70
N ALA A 120 -8.67 -9.01 14.50
CA ALA A 120 -7.42 -9.74 14.20
C ALA A 120 -6.18 -8.82 14.30
N GLU A 121 -6.28 -7.59 13.81
CA GLU A 121 -5.27 -6.55 13.99
C GLU A 121 -5.13 -6.15 15.47
N HIS A 122 -6.24 -6.03 16.21
CA HIS A 122 -6.24 -5.73 17.64
C HIS A 122 -5.47 -6.77 18.46
N ILE A 123 -5.76 -8.06 18.25
CA ILE A 123 -5.14 -9.18 18.97
C ILE A 123 -3.65 -9.31 18.61
N SER A 124 -3.33 -9.28 17.31
CA SER A 124 -1.95 -9.50 16.83
C SER A 124 -1.05 -8.28 17.04
N LYS A 125 -1.64 -7.09 17.13
CA LYS A 125 -0.95 -5.78 17.03
C LYS A 125 -0.12 -5.63 15.75
N ASN A 126 -0.44 -6.39 14.71
CA ASN A 126 0.18 -6.29 13.40
C ASN A 126 -0.68 -5.39 12.51
N TYR A 127 -0.56 -4.08 12.71
CA TYR A 127 -1.38 -3.09 12.00
C TYR A 127 -0.95 -2.91 10.55
N GLY A 128 -1.91 -2.73 9.63
CA GLY A 128 -1.64 -2.35 8.25
C GLY A 128 -0.89 -1.01 8.12
N ILE A 129 -0.52 -0.68 6.88
CA ILE A 129 0.37 0.45 6.57
C ILE A 129 -0.35 1.78 6.32
N SER A 130 -1.68 1.76 6.29
CA SER A 130 -2.53 2.89 5.90
C SER A 130 -3.05 3.61 7.13
N TRP A 131 -2.82 4.91 7.19
CA TRP A 131 -3.18 5.76 8.32
C TRP A 131 -3.79 7.08 7.84
N SER A 132 -4.59 7.69 8.71
CA SER A 132 -5.28 8.97 8.48
C SER A 132 -4.79 10.02 9.48
N LEU A 133 -4.91 11.31 9.14
CA LEU A 133 -4.78 12.41 10.11
C LEU A 133 -6.09 12.76 10.80
N SER A 134 -7.21 12.22 10.31
CA SER A 134 -8.54 12.38 10.89
C SER A 134 -8.99 11.06 11.48
N GLU A 135 -9.32 11.09 12.78
CA GLU A 135 -9.97 10.00 13.49
C GLU A 135 -11.30 9.61 12.84
N ASP A 136 -12.12 10.60 12.47
CA ASP A 136 -13.41 10.37 11.78
C ASP A 136 -13.21 9.61 10.46
N THR A 137 -12.24 10.03 9.65
CA THR A 137 -11.90 9.30 8.41
C THR A 137 -11.42 7.88 8.72
N ALA A 138 -10.64 7.67 9.78
CA ALA A 138 -10.21 6.32 10.18
C ALA A 138 -11.39 5.44 10.64
N MET A 139 -12.42 6.04 11.25
CA MET A 139 -13.63 5.37 11.73
C MET A 139 -14.44 4.79 10.57
N ASP A 140 -14.53 5.52 9.46
CA ASP A 140 -15.20 5.06 8.24
C ASP A 140 -14.59 3.76 7.67
N TYR A 141 -13.32 3.49 7.99
CA TYR A 141 -12.61 2.29 7.56
C TYR A 141 -12.70 1.09 8.51
N ILE A 142 -13.21 1.25 9.76
CA ILE A 142 -13.36 0.13 10.72
C ILE A 142 -14.36 -0.91 10.19
N TYR A 143 -15.48 -0.43 9.65
CA TYR A 143 -16.58 -1.26 9.16
C TYR A 143 -16.71 -1.18 7.64
N PHE A 144 -15.60 -0.96 6.93
CA PHE A 144 -15.63 -0.91 5.48
C PHE A 144 -16.12 -2.26 4.94
N ASP A 145 -17.41 -2.33 4.58
CA ASP A 145 -18.14 -3.57 4.24
C ASP A 145 -17.44 -4.43 3.19
N LYS A 146 -16.63 -3.79 2.34
CA LYS A 146 -15.82 -4.49 1.35
C LYS A 146 -14.81 -5.44 2.02
N ASN A 147 -14.26 -5.17 3.19
CA ASN A 147 -13.21 -6.02 3.76
C ASN A 147 -13.69 -7.36 4.33
N GLU A 148 -14.99 -7.71 4.22
CA GLU A 148 -15.57 -8.97 4.72
C GLU A 148 -15.21 -9.24 6.20
N VAL A 149 -15.06 -8.18 7.00
CA VAL A 149 -14.64 -8.27 8.40
C VAL A 149 -15.87 -8.58 9.25
N GLU A 150 -15.82 -9.69 10.01
CA GLU A 150 -16.85 -9.98 11.01
C GLU A 150 -16.91 -8.85 12.05
N LYS A 151 -18.13 -8.42 12.42
CA LYS A 151 -18.31 -7.41 13.47
C LYS A 151 -17.79 -7.97 14.80
N GLY A 152 -16.64 -7.47 15.26
CA GLY A 152 -15.97 -7.82 16.52
C GLY A 152 -15.41 -6.58 17.25
N GLU A 153 -14.46 -6.77 18.17
CA GLU A 153 -13.79 -5.72 18.97
C GLU A 153 -12.80 -4.85 18.17
N GLY A 154 -13.13 -4.54 16.90
CA GLY A 154 -12.41 -3.53 16.12
C GLY A 154 -12.54 -2.13 16.75
N GLY A 155 -11.65 -1.21 16.37
CA GLY A 155 -11.63 0.12 16.95
C GLY A 155 -10.69 1.08 16.23
N ILE A 156 -10.48 2.25 16.83
CA ILE A 156 -9.44 3.19 16.44
C ILE A 156 -8.21 2.97 17.31
N ILE A 157 -7.05 3.02 16.67
CA ILE A 157 -5.78 3.27 17.33
C ILE A 157 -5.17 4.54 16.79
N ASP A 158 -4.42 5.23 17.63
CA ASP A 158 -3.64 6.40 17.26
C ASP A 158 -2.18 6.27 17.72
N LEU A 159 -1.31 7.02 17.07
CA LEU A 159 0.10 7.14 17.45
C LEU A 159 0.70 8.46 16.96
N THR A 160 1.53 9.06 17.80
CA THR A 160 2.30 10.25 17.45
C THR A 160 3.67 9.86 16.90
N VAL A 161 3.91 10.16 15.62
CA VAL A 161 5.14 9.80 14.90
C VAL A 161 5.92 11.04 14.48
N ASP A 162 7.22 10.89 14.28
CA ASP A 162 8.00 11.93 13.61
C ASP A 162 7.66 11.92 12.10
N LYS A 163 7.48 13.11 11.52
CA LYS A 163 7.20 13.30 10.08
C LYS A 163 8.21 12.59 9.18
N LYS A 164 9.47 12.54 9.59
CA LYS A 164 10.56 11.88 8.84
C LYS A 164 10.38 10.36 8.72
N ASP A 165 9.58 9.75 9.59
CA ASP A 165 9.36 8.30 9.62
C ASP A 165 8.15 7.87 8.75
N ILE A 166 7.34 8.84 8.30
CA ILE A 166 6.31 8.62 7.30
C ILE A 166 6.98 8.28 5.96
N LEU A 167 6.59 7.15 5.37
CA LEU A 167 7.21 6.65 4.14
C LEU A 167 6.76 7.46 2.93
N THR A 168 5.45 7.66 2.80
CA THR A 168 4.85 8.40 1.69
C THR A 168 3.42 8.85 2.01
N VAL A 169 2.79 9.56 1.07
CA VAL A 169 1.40 9.99 1.11
C VAL A 169 0.76 9.60 -0.21
N PHE A 170 -0.41 8.96 -0.16
CA PHE A 170 -1.20 8.64 -1.34
C PHE A 170 -2.46 9.48 -1.40
N SER A 171 -2.70 10.11 -2.56
CA SER A 171 -3.95 10.80 -2.87
C SER A 171 -4.96 9.80 -3.44
N VAL A 172 -5.67 9.08 -2.58
CA VAL A 172 -6.71 8.12 -2.99
C VAL A 172 -8.06 8.82 -3.00
N HIS A 173 -8.63 8.99 -4.20
CA HIS A 173 -9.87 9.75 -4.42
C HIS A 173 -9.81 11.20 -3.90
N ARG A 174 -10.41 11.48 -2.74
CA ARG A 174 -10.44 12.82 -2.12
C ARG A 174 -9.58 12.90 -0.86
N ASP A 175 -9.13 11.75 -0.35
CA ASP A 175 -8.42 11.64 0.91
C ASP A 175 -6.92 11.52 0.67
N LEU A 176 -6.15 11.95 1.67
CA LEU A 176 -4.70 11.85 1.68
C LEU A 176 -4.32 10.85 2.77
N GLU A 177 -3.88 9.69 2.32
CA GLU A 177 -3.53 8.55 3.14
C GLU A 177 -2.04 8.61 3.51
N ILE A 178 -1.74 8.54 4.80
CA ILE A 178 -0.38 8.44 5.32
C ILE A 178 0.05 6.98 5.24
N ILE A 179 1.14 6.70 4.55
CA ILE A 179 1.75 5.37 4.53
C ILE A 179 2.86 5.32 5.58
N TYR A 180 2.61 4.53 6.63
CA TYR A 180 3.51 4.36 7.76
C TYR A 180 3.58 2.89 8.16
N ILE A 181 4.80 2.38 8.33
CA ILE A 181 5.02 0.99 8.76
C ILE A 181 5.15 1.00 10.28
N TYR A 182 4.11 0.54 10.96
CA TYR A 182 4.20 0.29 12.40
C TYR A 182 5.15 -0.87 12.67
N ASP A 183 6.21 -0.57 13.41
CA ASP A 183 7.16 -1.51 13.97
C ASP A 183 7.14 -1.38 15.50
N ARG A 184 7.07 -2.52 16.19
CA ARG A 184 6.84 -2.59 17.64
C ARG A 184 8.11 -2.30 18.45
N ASP A 185 9.26 -2.36 17.79
CA ASP A 185 10.59 -2.19 18.37
C ASP A 185 11.15 -0.76 18.19
N MET A 186 10.33 0.19 17.71
CA MET A 186 10.65 1.63 17.69
C MET A 186 10.10 2.35 18.92
#